data_AF-G8LZE2-F1
#
_entry.id   AF-G8LZE2-F1
#
_cell.length_a   1.000
_cell.length_b   1.000
_cell.length_c   1.000
_cell.angle_alpha   90.00
_cell.angle_beta   90.00
_cell.angle_gamma   90.00
#
_symmetry.space_group_name_H-M   'P 1'
#
loop_
_entity.id
_entity.type
_entity.pdbx_description
1 polymer ?
#
loop_
_entity_poly.entity_id
_entity_poly.type
_entity_poly.pdbx_seq_one_letter_code
_entity_poly.pdbx_strand_id
1 'polypeptide(L)'
;MKIVSIVTGLLITALMILFFTGQISFDGSINEIIKNGNKEYDTKNYQQALETYQKGLDKHPNDAKLNYNSGQALYQLAGYDEAINYYAKADNTPDKYINSGNCSVKLAESTDDPVQKQLLYQQALETYKEGIIAFPQNIPLKYNYEYVKSKLDELKEQQNNEQQNENENQENEEDKNNNQNQQGNNSQQDDNQNKQDENQEQNQQNRQSPESNPNEDSEQKNTEKNQQPSQDKETTGQDEAQKDNKEQNSRSMDESDSSDPEQNDSNIAQILRMLEKQEEQSLKNNQEIRRSTKEDEYDW
;
A
#
# COMPACT_ATOMS: atom_id res chain seq x y z
N MET A 1 19.41 -2.59 72.44
CA MET A 1 18.21 -1.98 71.82
C MET A 1 18.52 -0.77 70.95
N LYS A 2 19.22 0.27 71.45
CA LYS A 2 19.51 1.50 70.68
C LYS A 2 20.23 1.30 69.33
N ILE A 3 21.23 0.41 69.28
CA ILE A 3 22.00 0.13 68.05
C ILE A 3 21.11 -0.51 66.97
N VAL A 4 20.23 -1.45 67.37
CA VAL A 4 19.29 -2.10 66.45
C VAL A 4 18.33 -1.08 65.85
N SER A 5 17.84 -0.13 66.64
CA SER A 5 16.95 0.96 66.19
C SER A 5 17.62 1.94 65.23
N ILE A 6 18.91 2.25 65.44
CA ILE A 6 19.68 3.13 64.54
C ILE A 6 19.94 2.44 63.20
N VAL A 7 20.33 1.16 63.23
CA VAL A 7 20.59 0.39 62.00
C VAL A 7 19.32 0.19 61.17
N THR A 8 18.18 -0.09 61.81
CA THR A 8 16.89 -0.20 61.10
C THR A 8 16.44 1.14 60.52
N GLY A 9 16.61 2.24 61.24
CA GLY A 9 16.31 3.59 60.73
C GLY A 9 17.12 3.93 59.47
N LEU A 10 18.43 3.67 59.51
CA LEU A 10 19.32 3.93 58.36
C LEU A 10 18.96 3.08 57.13
N LEU A 11 18.55 1.83 57.34
CA LEU A 11 18.17 0.92 56.28
C LEU A 11 16.84 1.34 55.61
N ILE A 12 15.85 1.78 56.39
CA ILE A 12 14.59 2.34 55.87
C ILE A 12 14.85 3.63 55.07
N THR A 13 15.71 4.52 55.58
CA THR A 13 16.04 5.75 54.85
C THR A 13 16.79 5.47 53.55
N ALA A 14 17.69 4.48 53.52
CA ALA A 14 18.38 4.08 52.30
C ALA A 14 17.42 3.49 51.27
N LEU A 15 16.47 2.64 51.69
CA LEU A 15 15.42 2.11 50.82
C LEU A 15 14.49 3.21 50.29
N MET A 16 14.12 4.19 51.12
CA MET A 16 13.33 5.33 50.67
C MET A 16 14.10 6.16 49.64
N ILE A 17 15.40 6.43 49.85
CA ILE A 17 16.22 7.14 48.86
C ILE A 17 16.24 6.37 47.54
N LEU A 18 16.47 5.06 47.56
CA LEU A 18 16.49 4.22 46.36
C LEU A 18 15.14 4.22 45.61
N PHE A 19 14.02 4.24 46.34
CA PHE A 19 12.68 4.38 45.77
C PHE A 19 12.47 5.77 45.14
N PHE A 20 12.83 6.85 45.85
CA PHE A 20 12.69 8.22 45.33
C PHE A 20 13.64 8.56 44.19
N THR A 21 14.80 7.90 44.10
CA THR A 21 15.73 8.04 42.96
C THR A 21 15.39 7.14 41.77
N GLY A 22 14.26 6.41 41.83
CA GLY A 22 13.79 5.52 40.75
C GLY A 22 14.66 4.27 40.54
N GLN A 23 15.58 3.97 41.47
CA GLN A 23 16.43 2.79 41.41
C GLN A 23 15.66 1.51 41.79
N ILE A 24 14.58 1.67 42.54
CA ILE A 24 13.61 0.60 42.84
C ILE A 24 12.28 0.99 42.22
N SER A 25 11.91 0.33 41.13
CA SER A 25 10.59 0.46 40.49
C SER A 25 9.80 -0.82 40.73
N PHE A 26 8.63 -0.73 41.36
CA PHE A 26 7.67 -1.83 41.46
C PHE A 26 6.86 -1.88 40.16
N ASP A 27 7.52 -2.23 39.06
CA ASP A 27 6.81 -2.53 37.84
C ASP A 27 6.17 -3.91 37.98
N GLY A 28 4.86 -3.96 37.77
CA GLY A 28 4.11 -5.21 37.78
C GLY A 28 4.72 -6.22 36.81
N SER A 29 4.56 -7.51 37.10
CA SER A 29 4.97 -8.55 36.15
C SER A 29 4.35 -8.31 34.76
N ILE A 30 4.94 -8.83 33.68
CA ILE A 30 4.38 -8.74 32.32
C ILE A 30 2.88 -9.11 32.31
N ASN A 31 2.51 -10.16 33.05
CA ASN A 31 1.12 -10.60 33.18
C ASN A 31 0.21 -9.54 33.82
N GLU A 32 0.71 -8.79 34.80
CA GLU A 32 -0.01 -7.70 35.43
C GLU A 32 -0.16 -6.51 34.49
N ILE A 33 0.89 -6.16 33.74
CA ILE A 33 0.84 -5.13 32.70
C ILE A 33 -0.22 -5.48 31.64
N ILE A 34 -0.17 -6.71 31.11
CA ILE A 34 -1.16 -7.20 30.14
C ILE A 34 -2.57 -7.15 30.72
N LYS A 35 -2.76 -7.60 31.96
CA LYS A 35 -4.07 -7.59 32.62
C LYS A 35 -4.61 -6.17 32.79
N ASN A 36 -3.78 -5.24 33.22
CA ASN A 36 -4.17 -3.84 33.44
C ASN A 36 -4.48 -3.15 32.10
N GLY A 37 -3.62 -3.31 31.10
CA GLY A 37 -3.85 -2.77 29.76
C GLY A 37 -5.12 -3.36 29.13
N ASN A 38 -5.38 -4.67 29.28
CA ASN A 38 -6.60 -5.30 28.79
C ASN A 38 -7.85 -4.71 29.48
N LYS A 39 -7.79 -4.47 30.79
CA LYS A 39 -8.88 -3.81 31.51
C LYS A 39 -9.15 -2.40 30.96
N GLU A 40 -8.10 -1.63 30.70
CA GLU A 40 -8.23 -0.30 30.09
C GLU A 40 -8.85 -0.40 28.69
N TYR A 41 -8.39 -1.35 27.88
CA TYR A 41 -8.92 -1.65 26.55
C TYR A 41 -10.41 -2.01 26.59
N ASP A 42 -10.81 -2.92 27.48
CA ASP A 42 -12.19 -3.36 27.65
C ASP A 42 -13.11 -2.20 28.07
N THR A 43 -12.57 -1.24 28.83
CA THR A 43 -13.27 0.01 29.20
C THR A 43 -13.20 1.10 28.12
N LYS A 44 -12.67 0.77 26.93
CA LYS A 44 -12.48 1.67 25.77
C LYS A 44 -11.52 2.83 26.01
N ASN A 45 -10.68 2.74 27.04
CA ASN A 45 -9.61 3.69 27.31
C ASN A 45 -8.37 3.30 26.51
N TYR A 46 -8.47 3.34 25.17
CA TYR A 46 -7.47 2.76 24.27
C TYR A 46 -6.11 3.47 24.36
N GLN A 47 -6.10 4.78 24.59
CA GLN A 47 -4.86 5.54 24.80
C GLN A 47 -4.12 5.06 26.05
N GLN A 48 -4.83 4.92 27.18
CA GLN A 48 -4.23 4.40 28.41
C GLN A 48 -3.78 2.95 28.25
N ALA A 49 -4.59 2.11 27.58
CA ALA A 49 -4.21 0.73 27.30
C ALA A 49 -2.89 0.66 26.51
N LEU A 50 -2.75 1.47 25.46
CA LEU A 50 -1.52 1.57 24.68
C LEU A 50 -0.33 1.99 25.53
N GLU A 51 -0.46 3.04 26.34
CA GLU A 51 0.59 3.49 27.26
C GLU A 51 0.99 2.38 28.26
N THR A 52 0.02 1.64 28.78
CA THR A 52 0.26 0.51 29.68
C THR A 52 1.01 -0.62 28.98
N TYR A 53 0.62 -0.99 27.75
CA TYR A 53 1.34 -2.02 27.00
C TYR A 53 2.76 -1.57 26.63
N GLN A 54 2.95 -0.31 26.23
CA GLN A 54 4.26 0.25 25.89
C GLN A 54 5.24 0.23 27.08
N LYS A 55 4.77 0.49 28.30
CA LYS A 55 5.60 0.31 29.52
C LYS A 55 6.10 -1.12 29.69
N GLY A 56 5.30 -2.12 29.29
CA GLY A 56 5.75 -3.51 29.25
C GLY A 56 6.82 -3.74 28.18
N LEU A 57 6.64 -3.14 27.01
CA LEU A 57 7.57 -3.23 25.88
C LEU A 57 8.90 -2.52 26.13
N ASP A 58 8.96 -1.48 26.98
CA ASP A 58 10.21 -0.85 27.39
C ASP A 58 11.18 -1.85 28.04
N LYS A 59 10.65 -2.89 28.68
CA LYS A 59 11.41 -3.95 29.35
C LYS A 59 11.51 -5.22 28.51
N HIS A 60 10.45 -5.52 27.76
CA HIS A 60 10.31 -6.74 26.98
C HIS A 60 9.92 -6.38 25.54
N PRO A 61 10.84 -5.77 24.76
CA PRO A 61 10.51 -5.16 23.46
C PRO A 61 9.97 -6.15 22.42
N ASN A 62 10.29 -7.44 22.59
CA ASN A 62 9.88 -8.52 21.69
C ASN A 62 8.77 -9.39 22.28
N ASP A 63 8.08 -8.97 23.35
CA ASP A 63 6.94 -9.72 23.87
C ASP A 63 5.79 -9.67 22.85
N ALA A 64 5.50 -10.82 22.25
CA ALA A 64 4.57 -10.93 21.14
C ALA A 64 3.14 -10.51 21.51
N LYS A 65 2.72 -10.78 22.76
CA LYS A 65 1.38 -10.46 23.23
C LYS A 65 1.21 -8.97 23.52
N LEU A 66 2.20 -8.34 24.12
CA LEU A 66 2.22 -6.89 24.31
C LEU A 66 2.26 -6.16 22.96
N ASN A 67 3.03 -6.64 21.99
CA ASN A 67 3.05 -6.10 20.63
C ASN A 67 1.67 -6.24 19.97
N TYR A 68 1.06 -7.43 19.99
CA TYR A 68 -0.31 -7.63 19.45
C TYR A 68 -1.34 -6.69 20.08
N ASN A 69 -1.35 -6.61 21.41
CA ASN A 69 -2.29 -5.76 22.15
C ASN A 69 -2.07 -4.26 21.88
N SER A 70 -0.82 -3.82 21.73
CA SER A 70 -0.50 -2.44 21.33
C SER A 70 -1.04 -2.14 19.94
N GLY A 71 -0.88 -3.07 18.99
CA GLY A 71 -1.48 -2.98 17.66
C GLY A 71 -3.01 -2.86 17.72
N GLN A 72 -3.68 -3.65 18.58
CA GLN A 72 -5.12 -3.55 18.76
C GLN A 72 -5.57 -2.22 19.36
N ALA A 73 -4.84 -1.67 20.33
CA ALA A 73 -5.13 -0.36 20.91
C ALA A 73 -4.99 0.74 19.85
N LEU A 74 -3.91 0.71 19.06
CA LEU A 74 -3.68 1.65 17.96
C LEU A 74 -4.73 1.55 16.86
N TYR A 75 -5.20 0.35 16.53
CA TYR A 75 -6.29 0.16 15.58
C TYR A 75 -7.55 0.92 16.02
N GLN A 76 -7.90 0.85 17.30
CA GLN A 76 -9.05 1.56 17.85
C GLN A 76 -8.85 3.09 17.89
N LEU A 77 -7.60 3.53 17.95
CA LEU A 77 -7.20 4.94 17.89
C LEU A 77 -7.00 5.45 16.45
N ALA A 78 -7.28 4.62 15.44
CA ALA A 78 -6.99 4.89 14.03
C ALA A 78 -5.50 5.14 13.69
N GLY A 79 -4.59 4.72 14.57
CA GLY A 79 -3.13 4.72 14.35
C GLY A 79 -2.69 3.50 13.53
N TYR A 80 -3.26 3.33 12.34
CA TYR A 80 -3.15 2.10 11.55
C TYR A 80 -1.71 1.79 11.10
N ASP A 81 -0.93 2.81 10.70
CA ASP A 81 0.48 2.63 10.31
C ASP A 81 1.33 2.08 11.45
N GLU A 82 1.20 2.64 12.65
CA GLU A 82 1.90 2.15 13.85
C GLU A 82 1.39 0.76 14.24
N ALA A 83 0.10 0.50 14.14
CA ALA A 83 -0.49 -0.80 14.46
C ALA A 83 0.11 -1.92 13.60
N ILE A 84 0.34 -1.70 12.30
CA ILE A 84 1.00 -2.66 11.39
C ILE A 84 2.39 -3.03 11.92
N ASN A 85 3.17 -2.04 12.36
CA ASN A 85 4.51 -2.26 12.91
C ASN A 85 4.49 -3.11 14.20
N TYR A 86 3.48 -2.92 15.04
CA TYR A 86 3.29 -3.73 16.24
C TYR A 86 2.83 -5.16 15.89
N TYR A 87 1.91 -5.34 14.95
CA TYR A 87 1.49 -6.66 14.50
C TYR A 87 2.62 -7.45 13.85
N ALA A 88 3.56 -6.80 13.14
CA ALA A 88 4.74 -7.45 12.58
C ALA A 88 5.57 -8.19 13.65
N LYS A 89 5.59 -7.68 14.88
CA LYS A 89 6.32 -8.22 16.04
C LYS A 89 5.49 -9.19 16.91
N ALA A 90 4.23 -9.43 16.55
CA ALA A 90 3.34 -10.35 17.25
C ALA A 90 3.54 -11.81 16.80
N ASP A 91 2.95 -12.74 17.57
CA ASP A 91 2.98 -14.17 17.27
C ASP A 91 2.33 -14.47 15.91
N ASN A 92 2.87 -15.47 15.22
CA ASN A 92 2.32 -15.96 13.97
C ASN A 92 0.95 -16.60 14.21
N THR A 93 -0.12 -15.83 14.04
CA THR A 93 -1.51 -16.23 14.30
C THR A 93 -2.42 -15.68 13.20
N PRO A 94 -3.59 -16.29 12.95
CA PRO A 94 -4.53 -15.74 11.98
C PRO A 94 -4.93 -14.30 12.30
N ASP A 95 -5.16 -13.99 13.58
CA ASP A 95 -5.61 -12.68 14.02
C ASP A 95 -4.56 -11.58 13.76
N LYS A 96 -3.26 -11.91 13.82
CA LYS A 96 -2.18 -10.98 13.42
C LYS A 96 -2.38 -10.53 11.97
N TYR A 97 -2.50 -11.48 11.04
CA TYR A 97 -2.63 -11.16 9.61
C TYR A 97 -3.96 -10.46 9.29
N ILE A 98 -5.05 -10.93 9.91
CA ILE A 98 -6.37 -10.28 9.76
C ILE A 98 -6.29 -8.83 10.20
N ASN A 99 -5.80 -8.55 11.41
CA ASN A 99 -5.78 -7.20 11.94
C ASN A 99 -4.78 -6.29 11.21
N SER A 100 -3.60 -6.82 10.84
CA SER A 100 -2.61 -6.06 10.07
C SER A 100 -3.12 -5.70 8.68
N GLY A 101 -3.74 -6.63 7.96
CA GLY A 101 -4.36 -6.34 6.66
C GLY A 101 -5.52 -5.35 6.80
N ASN A 102 -6.32 -5.47 7.86
CA ASN A 102 -7.42 -4.54 8.13
C ASN A 102 -6.92 -3.10 8.39
N CYS A 103 -5.73 -2.92 8.97
CA CYS A 103 -5.10 -1.60 9.07
C CYS A 103 -4.85 -1.00 7.69
N SER A 104 -4.24 -1.76 6.77
CA SER A 104 -3.98 -1.31 5.40
C SER A 104 -5.28 -1.01 4.64
N VAL A 105 -6.34 -1.79 4.83
CA VAL A 105 -7.68 -1.48 4.30
C VAL A 105 -8.20 -0.15 4.85
N LYS A 106 -8.09 0.09 6.16
CA LYS A 106 -8.56 1.34 6.77
C LYS A 106 -7.77 2.55 6.27
N LEU A 107 -6.46 2.41 6.07
CA LEU A 107 -5.63 3.44 5.43
C LEU A 107 -6.10 3.70 4.00
N ALA A 108 -6.35 2.65 3.21
CA ALA A 108 -6.85 2.78 1.83
C ALA A 108 -8.21 3.50 1.78
N GLU A 109 -9.12 3.17 2.69
CA GLU A 109 -10.44 3.79 2.83
C GLU A 109 -10.37 5.25 3.31
N SER A 110 -9.25 5.67 3.90
CA SER A 110 -9.06 7.03 4.43
C SER A 110 -8.44 8.02 3.43
N THR A 111 -7.91 7.53 2.31
CA THR A 111 -7.30 8.37 1.26
C THR A 111 -8.20 8.49 0.04
N ASP A 112 -8.20 9.69 -0.56
CA ASP A 112 -8.88 9.95 -1.84
C ASP A 112 -7.95 9.77 -3.05
N ASP A 113 -6.63 9.66 -2.84
CA ASP A 113 -5.68 9.42 -3.93
C ASP A 113 -5.81 7.97 -4.43
N PRO A 114 -6.24 7.75 -5.70
CA PRO A 114 -6.44 6.42 -6.24
C PRO A 114 -5.16 5.59 -6.29
N VAL A 115 -3.99 6.23 -6.50
CA VAL A 115 -2.70 5.52 -6.55
C VAL A 115 -2.34 5.01 -5.15
N GLN A 116 -2.47 5.86 -4.14
CA GLN A 116 -2.24 5.48 -2.75
C GLN A 116 -3.23 4.41 -2.27
N LYS A 117 -4.51 4.55 -2.63
CA LYS A 117 -5.56 3.57 -2.32
C LYS A 117 -5.25 2.20 -2.92
N GLN A 118 -4.82 2.16 -4.18
CA GLN A 118 -4.39 0.93 -4.84
C GLN A 118 -3.21 0.27 -4.12
N LEU A 119 -2.18 1.04 -3.76
CA LEU A 119 -1.00 0.53 -3.07
C LEU A 119 -1.36 -0.08 -1.70
N LEU A 120 -2.23 0.60 -0.94
CA LEU A 120 -2.65 0.15 0.39
C LEU A 120 -3.54 -1.10 0.32
N TYR A 121 -4.42 -1.20 -0.68
CA TYR A 121 -5.15 -2.44 -0.90
C TYR A 121 -4.24 -3.59 -1.35
N GLN A 122 -3.22 -3.34 -2.18
CA GLN A 122 -2.22 -4.35 -2.52
C GLN A 122 -1.47 -4.83 -1.26
N GLN A 123 -1.07 -3.92 -0.37
CA GLN A 123 -0.44 -4.27 0.90
C GLN A 123 -1.36 -5.14 1.79
N ALA A 124 -2.64 -4.81 1.88
CA ALA A 124 -3.61 -5.62 2.61
C ALA A 124 -3.73 -7.03 2.01
N LEU A 125 -3.79 -7.11 0.69
CA LEU A 125 -3.94 -8.36 -0.07
C LEU A 125 -2.73 -9.30 0.14
N GLU A 126 -1.51 -8.76 0.11
CA GLU A 126 -0.30 -9.53 0.43
C GLU A 126 -0.29 -10.00 1.90
N THR A 127 -0.69 -9.13 2.84
CA THR A 127 -0.77 -9.51 4.26
C THR A 127 -1.75 -10.68 4.48
N TYR A 128 -2.91 -10.65 3.82
CA TYR A 128 -3.86 -11.77 3.92
C TYR A 128 -3.35 -13.02 3.21
N LYS A 129 -2.65 -12.88 2.08
CA LYS A 129 -2.03 -13.98 1.35
C LYS A 129 -1.01 -14.72 2.20
N GLU A 130 -0.12 -14.00 2.88
CA GLU A 130 0.79 -14.59 3.88
C GLU A 130 0.02 -15.36 4.96
N GLY A 131 -1.05 -14.77 5.48
CA GLY A 131 -1.92 -15.43 6.45
C GLY A 131 -2.61 -16.69 5.91
N ILE A 132 -3.06 -16.70 4.66
CA ILE A 132 -3.70 -17.87 4.02
C ILE A 132 -2.68 -18.99 3.80
N ILE A 133 -1.44 -18.65 3.42
CA ILE A 133 -0.35 -19.63 3.28
C ILE A 133 -0.05 -20.28 4.63
N ALA A 134 0.05 -19.48 5.69
CA ALA A 134 0.32 -19.97 7.04
C ALA A 134 -0.88 -20.74 7.65
N PHE A 135 -2.11 -20.29 7.36
CA PHE A 135 -3.34 -20.79 7.95
C PHE A 135 -4.40 -21.10 6.89
N PRO A 136 -4.18 -22.11 6.04
CA PRO A 136 -5.02 -22.38 4.88
C PRO A 136 -6.44 -22.80 5.24
N GLN A 137 -6.76 -23.12 6.49
CA GLN A 137 -8.12 -23.46 6.93
C GLN A 137 -8.87 -22.28 7.57
N ASN A 138 -8.21 -21.13 7.80
CA ASN A 138 -8.85 -19.98 8.41
C ASN A 138 -9.78 -19.28 7.39
N ILE A 139 -11.08 -19.29 7.65
CA ILE A 139 -12.09 -18.70 6.76
C ILE A 139 -12.03 -17.16 6.75
N PRO A 140 -11.93 -16.46 7.90
CA PRO A 140 -11.86 -15.00 7.92
C PRO A 140 -10.73 -14.40 7.06
N LEU A 141 -9.55 -15.02 7.03
CA LEU A 141 -8.45 -14.57 6.18
C LEU A 141 -8.81 -14.53 4.69
N LYS A 142 -9.54 -15.53 4.21
CA LYS A 142 -9.97 -15.63 2.81
C LYS A 142 -11.08 -14.66 2.49
N TYR A 143 -12.03 -14.51 3.43
CA TYR A 143 -13.07 -13.51 3.31
C TYR A 143 -12.48 -12.10 3.14
N ASN A 144 -11.51 -11.73 3.98
CA ASN A 144 -10.85 -10.42 3.88
C ASN A 144 -10.01 -10.28 2.60
N TYR A 145 -9.33 -11.35 2.16
CA TYR A 145 -8.62 -11.38 0.88
C TYR A 145 -9.56 -11.10 -0.30
N GLU A 146 -10.68 -11.82 -0.40
CA GLU A 146 -11.66 -11.63 -1.49
C GLU A 146 -12.32 -10.25 -1.42
N TYR A 147 -12.60 -9.74 -0.22
CA TYR A 147 -13.10 -8.37 -0.04
C TYR A 147 -12.14 -7.34 -0.63
N VAL A 148 -10.86 -7.40 -0.29
CA VAL A 148 -9.86 -6.44 -0.80
C VAL A 148 -9.59 -6.62 -2.29
N LYS A 149 -9.58 -7.86 -2.78
CA LYS A 149 -9.48 -8.12 -4.22
C LYS A 149 -10.62 -7.48 -4.99
N SER A 150 -11.85 -7.65 -4.52
CA SER A 150 -13.03 -6.98 -5.10
C SER A 150 -12.91 -5.46 -5.08
N LYS A 151 -12.36 -4.87 -4.00
CA LYS A 151 -12.12 -3.42 -3.91
C LYS A 151 -11.08 -2.92 -4.91
N LEU A 152 -10.03 -3.70 -5.15
CA LEU A 152 -9.03 -3.39 -6.19
C LEU A 152 -9.61 -3.46 -7.60
N ASP A 153 -10.46 -4.45 -7.87
CA ASP A 153 -11.09 -4.59 -9.17
C ASP A 153 -12.10 -3.45 -9.43
N GLU A 154 -12.89 -3.08 -8.43
CA GLU A 154 -13.77 -1.89 -8.46
C GLU A 154 -12.99 -0.61 -8.77
N LEU A 155 -11.83 -0.41 -8.13
CA LEU A 155 -10.99 0.76 -8.35
C LEU A 155 -10.46 0.83 -9.79
N LYS A 156 -10.05 -0.31 -10.37
CA LYS A 156 -9.58 -0.39 -11.76
C LYS A 156 -10.71 -0.10 -12.76
N GLU A 157 -11.91 -0.61 -12.50
CA GLU A 157 -13.08 -0.35 -13.35
C GLU A 157 -13.45 1.14 -13.35
N GLN A 158 -13.41 1.80 -12.19
CA GLN A 158 -13.63 3.24 -12.08
C GLN A 158 -12.62 4.03 -12.92
N GLN A 159 -11.33 3.69 -12.82
CA GLN A 159 -10.28 4.34 -13.60
C GLN A 159 -10.45 4.14 -15.12
N ASN A 160 -10.82 2.94 -15.56
CA ASN A 160 -11.05 2.66 -16.99
C ASN A 160 -12.25 3.45 -17.55
N ASN A 161 -13.33 3.56 -16.76
CA ASN A 161 -14.53 4.31 -17.17
C ASN A 161 -14.26 5.82 -17.24
N GLU A 162 -13.47 6.36 -16.31
CA GLU A 162 -13.04 7.77 -16.35
C GLU A 162 -12.21 8.07 -17.60
N GLN A 163 -11.25 7.19 -17.94
CA GLN A 163 -10.45 7.32 -19.16
C GLN A 163 -11.28 7.25 -20.44
N GLN A 164 -12.29 6.38 -20.50
CA GLN A 164 -13.20 6.32 -21.66
C GLN A 164 -14.03 7.59 -21.82
N ASN A 165 -14.57 8.12 -20.72
CA ASN A 165 -15.34 9.37 -20.74
C ASN A 165 -14.49 10.59 -21.12
N GLU A 166 -13.21 10.65 -20.73
CA GLU A 166 -12.29 11.70 -21.17
C GLU A 166 -12.01 11.62 -22.67
N ASN A 167 -11.80 10.42 -23.21
CA ASN A 167 -11.59 10.22 -24.64
C ASN A 167 -12.84 10.58 -25.47
N GLU A 168 -14.05 10.20 -25.02
CA GLU A 168 -15.30 10.57 -25.68
C GLU A 168 -15.56 12.08 -25.64
N ASN A 169 -15.20 12.76 -24.56
CA ASN A 169 -15.31 14.23 -24.50
C ASN A 169 -14.31 14.92 -25.43
N GLN A 170 -13.10 14.40 -25.59
CA GLN A 170 -12.12 14.91 -26.55
C GLN A 170 -12.58 14.72 -28.01
N GLU A 171 -13.11 13.54 -28.37
CA GLU A 171 -13.67 13.31 -29.71
C GLU A 171 -14.85 14.26 -30.00
N ASN A 172 -15.73 14.50 -29.02
CA ASN A 172 -16.85 15.44 -29.18
C ASN A 172 -16.42 16.91 -29.30
N GLU A 173 -15.28 17.30 -28.70
CA GLU A 173 -14.69 18.64 -28.87
C GLU A 173 -13.99 18.80 -30.23
N GLU A 174 -13.31 17.76 -30.73
CA GLU A 174 -12.74 17.75 -32.08
C GLU A 174 -13.83 17.85 -33.16
N ASP A 175 -14.94 17.12 -33.02
CA ASP A 175 -16.06 17.18 -33.95
C ASP A 175 -16.75 18.56 -33.96
N LYS A 176 -16.85 19.23 -32.81
CA LYS A 176 -17.36 20.62 -32.74
C LYS A 176 -16.42 21.61 -33.42
N ASN A 177 -15.10 21.47 -33.27
CA ASN A 177 -14.12 22.32 -33.93
C ASN A 177 -14.09 22.10 -35.45
N ASN A 178 -14.28 20.86 -35.92
CA ASN A 178 -14.34 20.56 -37.34
C ASN A 178 -15.60 21.14 -38.01
N ASN A 179 -16.73 21.18 -37.30
CA ASN A 179 -17.98 21.75 -37.79
C ASN A 179 -17.94 23.30 -37.86
N GLN A 180 -17.21 23.97 -36.95
CA GLN A 180 -16.97 25.41 -37.06
C GLN A 180 -16.06 25.78 -38.24
N ASN A 181 -15.05 24.97 -38.56
CA ASN A 181 -14.19 25.20 -39.73
C ASN A 181 -14.89 24.92 -41.07
N GLN A 182 -15.89 24.04 -41.13
CA GLN A 182 -16.71 23.87 -42.34
C GLN A 182 -17.73 25.00 -42.55
N GLN A 183 -18.26 25.62 -41.49
CA GLN A 183 -19.11 26.81 -41.63
C GLN A 183 -18.32 28.08 -42.00
N GLY A 184 -17.03 28.16 -41.72
CA GLY A 184 -16.14 29.25 -42.16
C GLY A 184 -15.79 29.21 -43.65
N ASN A 185 -15.75 28.04 -44.27
CA ASN A 185 -15.34 27.88 -45.68
C ASN A 185 -16.48 27.97 -46.70
N ASN A 186 -17.75 27.97 -46.26
CA ASN A 186 -18.91 28.12 -47.15
C ASN A 186 -19.38 29.58 -47.35
N SER A 187 -18.65 30.56 -46.82
CA SER A 187 -18.97 31.99 -46.98
C SER A 187 -18.09 32.73 -48.00
N GLN A 188 -17.21 32.02 -48.72
CA GLN A 188 -16.30 32.63 -49.72
C GLN A 188 -16.48 32.12 -51.16
N GLN A 189 -17.54 31.35 -51.45
CA GLN A 189 -17.74 30.75 -52.77
C GLN A 189 -18.94 31.26 -53.58
N ASP A 190 -19.62 32.33 -53.14
CA ASP A 190 -20.80 32.88 -53.84
C ASP A 190 -20.61 34.28 -54.47
N ASP A 191 -19.40 34.85 -54.49
CA ASP A 191 -19.15 36.21 -55.00
C ASP A 191 -18.43 36.27 -56.35
N ASN A 192 -18.53 35.24 -57.19
CA ASN A 192 -17.87 35.26 -58.51
C ASN A 192 -18.75 34.80 -59.68
N GLN A 193 -19.97 35.34 -59.77
CA GLN A 193 -20.76 35.37 -61.01
C GLN A 193 -21.59 36.65 -61.11
N ASN A 194 -20.94 37.81 -61.26
CA ASN A 194 -21.41 38.86 -62.17
C ASN A 194 -20.44 40.04 -62.16
N LYS A 195 -19.71 40.21 -63.27
CA LYS A 195 -19.42 41.50 -63.89
C LYS A 195 -18.62 41.24 -65.16
N GLN A 196 -19.37 41.06 -66.24
CA GLN A 196 -18.86 41.26 -67.59
C GLN A 196 -19.29 42.66 -68.03
N ASP A 197 -18.35 43.33 -68.68
CA ASP A 197 -18.48 44.48 -69.58
C ASP A 197 -18.65 45.89 -69.00
N GLU A 198 -17.53 46.64 -68.99
CA GLU A 198 -17.47 47.93 -69.71
C GLU A 198 -16.01 48.33 -70.10
N ASN A 199 -15.77 48.26 -71.41
CA ASN A 199 -14.96 49.14 -72.28
C ASN A 199 -13.43 49.40 -72.13
N GLN A 200 -12.74 48.89 -73.17
CA GLN A 200 -11.94 49.59 -74.20
C GLN A 200 -10.56 50.24 -73.91
N GLU A 201 -9.61 49.66 -74.67
CA GLU A 201 -8.57 50.30 -75.51
C GLU A 201 -7.17 50.64 -74.97
N GLN A 202 -6.21 49.92 -75.57
CA GLN A 202 -4.99 50.38 -76.28
C GLN A 202 -3.60 49.91 -75.79
N ASN A 203 -3.05 49.04 -76.65
CA ASN A 203 -1.72 49.07 -77.29
C ASN A 203 -0.44 48.52 -76.60
N GLN A 204 -0.04 47.35 -77.13
CA GLN A 204 1.21 47.05 -77.88
C GLN A 204 2.57 46.83 -77.20
N GLN A 205 3.12 45.63 -77.52
CA GLN A 205 4.53 45.23 -77.72
C GLN A 205 5.40 45.09 -76.44
N ASN A 206 6.28 44.09 -76.26
CA ASN A 206 6.99 43.22 -77.18
C ASN A 206 7.50 41.93 -76.46
N ARG A 207 7.90 40.96 -77.29
CA ARG A 207 8.42 39.60 -77.06
C ARG A 207 9.72 39.50 -76.21
N GLN A 208 9.89 38.41 -75.46
CA GLN A 208 10.81 37.27 -75.75
C GLN A 208 11.00 36.36 -74.53
N SER A 209 10.85 35.04 -74.73
CA SER A 209 11.43 33.95 -73.93
C SER A 209 12.61 33.34 -74.74
N PRO A 210 13.32 32.26 -74.34
CA PRO A 210 13.48 31.57 -73.04
C PRO A 210 14.98 31.15 -72.78
N GLU A 211 15.20 30.10 -71.96
CA GLU A 211 16.44 29.31 -71.68
C GLU A 211 17.29 29.77 -70.48
N SER A 212 17.81 28.92 -69.60
CA SER A 212 17.97 27.45 -69.55
C SER A 212 18.36 26.99 -68.12
N ASN A 213 18.00 25.74 -67.79
CA ASN A 213 18.47 24.90 -66.67
C ASN A 213 19.91 24.37 -66.97
N PRO A 214 20.61 23.48 -66.20
CA PRO A 214 20.46 22.97 -64.82
C PRO A 214 21.79 22.72 -64.04
N ASN A 215 21.67 22.18 -62.81
CA ASN A 215 22.56 21.25 -62.06
C ASN A 215 23.98 21.67 -61.59
N GLU A 216 24.29 21.39 -60.31
CA GLU A 216 25.13 20.22 -59.93
C GLU A 216 25.21 19.97 -58.40
N ASP A 217 25.26 18.68 -58.08
CA ASP A 217 25.52 17.99 -56.81
C ASP A 217 26.89 18.34 -56.19
N SER A 218 27.06 18.13 -54.87
CA SER A 218 27.97 17.08 -54.32
C SER A 218 28.26 17.19 -52.81
N GLU A 219 27.90 16.10 -52.11
CA GLU A 219 28.71 15.27 -51.20
C GLU A 219 29.41 15.78 -49.91
N GLN A 220 29.05 15.05 -48.84
CA GLN A 220 29.90 14.30 -47.87
C GLN A 220 30.47 14.92 -46.57
N LYS A 221 30.11 14.18 -45.49
CA LYS A 221 30.95 13.52 -44.45
C LYS A 221 30.98 14.06 -43.00
N ASN A 222 30.48 13.18 -42.11
CA ASN A 222 31.03 12.67 -40.83
C ASN A 222 31.78 13.61 -39.88
N THR A 223 31.48 13.54 -38.57
CA THR A 223 32.20 12.70 -37.56
C THR A 223 31.56 12.85 -36.16
N GLU A 224 31.53 11.73 -35.41
CA GLU A 224 31.08 11.53 -34.02
C GLU A 224 31.97 12.14 -32.91
N LYS A 225 31.37 12.22 -31.70
CA LYS A 225 31.90 12.03 -30.33
C LYS A 225 33.05 12.91 -29.81
N ASN A 226 32.86 13.50 -28.61
CA ASN A 226 33.36 12.88 -27.37
C ASN A 226 32.86 13.55 -26.07
N GLN A 227 32.73 12.72 -25.03
CA GLN A 227 32.68 13.07 -23.60
C GLN A 227 34.05 13.51 -23.09
N GLN A 228 34.13 14.24 -21.97
CA GLN A 228 35.17 14.09 -20.92
C GLN A 228 34.88 14.97 -19.65
N PRO A 229 35.60 14.77 -18.52
CA PRO A 229 35.05 14.75 -17.15
C PRO A 229 35.71 15.79 -16.23
N SER A 230 35.48 15.73 -14.91
CA SER A 230 36.33 16.43 -13.92
C SER A 230 36.35 15.72 -12.55
N GLN A 231 37.55 15.25 -12.19
CA GLN A 231 38.13 15.11 -10.83
C GLN A 231 39.14 16.28 -10.69
N ASP A 232 39.61 16.81 -9.55
CA ASP A 232 40.02 16.29 -8.23
C ASP A 232 40.22 17.49 -7.27
N LYS A 233 40.25 17.25 -5.95
CA LYS A 233 41.41 17.60 -5.09
C LYS A 233 41.28 17.11 -3.65
N GLU A 234 42.31 16.39 -3.23
CA GLU A 234 42.66 15.91 -1.88
C GLU A 234 43.22 17.02 -0.97
N THR A 235 43.16 16.84 0.37
CA THR A 235 44.38 16.71 1.23
C THR A 235 44.07 16.27 2.70
N THR A 236 44.62 15.10 3.07
CA THR A 236 45.36 14.68 4.31
C THR A 236 45.02 15.15 5.73
N GLY A 237 45.03 14.19 6.68
CA GLY A 237 45.50 14.36 8.08
C GLY A 237 44.87 13.42 9.13
N GLN A 238 45.68 12.60 9.81
CA GLN A 238 45.35 11.45 10.67
C GLN A 238 44.85 11.80 12.09
N ASP A 239 44.02 10.94 12.71
CA ASP A 239 44.26 10.35 14.05
C ASP A 239 43.21 9.28 14.41
N GLU A 240 43.65 8.30 15.21
CA GLU A 240 43.18 6.93 15.34
C GLU A 240 42.01 6.68 16.33
N ALA A 241 41.45 5.47 16.19
CA ALA A 241 40.91 4.59 17.25
C ALA A 241 39.37 4.47 17.44
N GLN A 242 38.91 3.28 17.02
CA GLN A 242 37.79 2.47 17.56
C GLN A 242 36.34 2.86 17.20
N LYS A 243 35.90 2.37 16.04
CA LYS A 243 34.50 2.00 15.76
C LYS A 243 34.44 0.63 15.10
N ASP A 244 34.54 -0.43 15.91
CA ASP A 244 34.13 -1.79 15.54
C ASP A 244 33.08 -2.25 16.55
N ASN A 245 31.80 -2.03 16.23
CA ASN A 245 30.69 -2.99 16.43
C ASN A 245 29.36 -2.33 16.05
N LYS A 246 29.04 -2.34 14.76
CA LYS A 246 27.68 -2.10 14.28
C LYS A 246 27.40 -2.95 13.04
N GLU A 247 27.71 -4.24 13.13
CA GLU A 247 27.38 -5.20 12.07
C GLU A 247 27.28 -6.63 12.62
N GLN A 248 26.55 -6.79 13.73
CA GLN A 248 26.10 -8.10 14.21
C GLN A 248 24.73 -7.97 14.86
N ASN A 249 23.68 -7.74 14.06
CA ASN A 249 22.35 -8.30 14.36
C ASN A 249 21.42 -8.42 13.15
N SER A 250 21.98 -8.71 11.97
CA SER A 250 21.23 -8.98 10.73
C SER A 250 21.69 -10.29 10.09
N ARG A 251 21.80 -11.35 10.89
CA ARG A 251 22.04 -12.72 10.40
C ARG A 251 21.34 -13.74 11.28
N SER A 252 20.04 -13.87 11.07
CA SER A 252 19.28 -15.13 11.23
C SER A 252 17.85 -14.92 10.73
N MET A 253 17.72 -14.69 9.42
CA MET A 253 16.47 -14.83 8.66
C MET A 253 16.85 -14.76 7.19
N ASP A 254 17.59 -15.77 6.74
CA ASP A 254 17.63 -16.09 5.32
C ASP A 254 17.89 -17.60 5.19
N GLU A 255 16.79 -18.34 5.06
CA GLU A 255 16.69 -19.48 4.17
C GLU A 255 15.22 -19.94 4.13
N SER A 256 14.59 -19.67 2.98
CA SER A 256 13.23 -19.98 2.52
C SER A 256 12.32 -18.75 2.44
N ASP A 257 12.35 -18.06 1.31
CA ASP A 257 11.22 -18.10 0.37
C ASP A 257 11.58 -17.37 -0.93
N SER A 258 12.21 -18.08 -1.87
CA SER A 258 12.29 -17.66 -3.26
C SER A 258 11.19 -18.37 -4.06
N SER A 259 9.95 -18.31 -3.58
CA SER A 259 8.80 -18.75 -4.36
C SER A 259 8.42 -17.66 -5.36
N ASP A 260 8.29 -18.08 -6.61
CA ASP A 260 7.83 -17.24 -7.71
C ASP A 260 6.45 -16.64 -7.36
N PRO A 261 6.24 -15.31 -7.45
CA PRO A 261 4.96 -14.67 -7.19
C PRO A 261 3.79 -15.33 -7.93
N GLU A 262 4.01 -15.78 -9.18
CA GLU A 262 2.98 -16.49 -9.97
C GLU A 262 2.62 -17.85 -9.35
N GLN A 263 3.61 -18.54 -8.76
CA GLN A 263 3.39 -19.80 -8.08
C GLN A 263 2.59 -19.60 -6.79
N ASN A 264 2.84 -18.52 -6.05
CA ASN A 264 2.07 -18.20 -4.85
C ASN A 264 0.62 -17.85 -5.17
N ASP A 265 0.36 -17.07 -6.22
CA ASP A 265 -1.01 -16.78 -6.65
C ASP A 265 -1.76 -18.04 -7.11
N SER A 266 -1.08 -18.92 -7.83
CA SER A 266 -1.63 -20.23 -8.21
C SER A 266 -1.95 -21.10 -7.00
N ASN A 267 -1.07 -21.14 -5.99
CA ASN A 267 -1.27 -21.89 -4.75
C ASN A 267 -2.47 -21.34 -3.96
N ILE A 268 -2.59 -20.01 -3.83
CA ILE A 268 -3.75 -19.38 -3.18
C ILE A 268 -5.05 -19.71 -3.92
N ALA A 269 -5.06 -19.58 -5.24
CA ALA A 269 -6.24 -19.93 -6.04
C ALA A 269 -6.66 -21.40 -5.86
N GLN A 270 -5.68 -22.31 -5.71
CA GLN A 270 -5.96 -23.72 -5.41
C GLN A 270 -6.54 -23.91 -4.00
N ILE A 271 -5.98 -23.22 -2.99
CA ILE A 271 -6.48 -23.26 -1.60
C ILE A 271 -7.93 -22.76 -1.54
N LEU A 272 -8.23 -21.64 -2.21
CA LEU A 272 -9.57 -21.06 -2.26
C LEU A 272 -10.57 -22.04 -2.90
N ARG A 273 -10.24 -22.62 -4.07
CA ARG A 273 -11.09 -23.62 -4.74
C ARG A 273 -11.29 -24.90 -3.93
N MET A 274 -10.25 -25.35 -3.21
CA MET A 274 -10.35 -26.54 -2.37
C MET A 274 -11.39 -26.34 -1.27
N LEU A 275 -11.41 -25.17 -0.65
CA LEU A 275 -12.33 -24.87 0.45
C LEU A 275 -13.74 -24.60 -0.03
N GLU A 276 -13.91 -23.91 -1.16
CA GLU A 276 -15.20 -23.75 -1.80
C GLU A 276 -15.87 -25.12 -2.03
N LYS A 277 -15.10 -26.10 -2.53
CA LYS A 277 -15.58 -27.49 -2.64
C LYS A 277 -15.92 -28.13 -1.29
N GLN A 278 -15.14 -27.88 -0.25
CA GLN A 278 -15.44 -28.40 1.10
C GLN A 278 -16.72 -27.78 1.68
N GLU A 279 -16.92 -26.48 1.48
CA GLU A 279 -18.12 -25.78 1.89
C GLU A 279 -19.35 -26.32 1.15
N GLU A 280 -19.27 -26.46 -0.17
CA GLU A 280 -20.32 -27.08 -0.98
C GLU A 280 -20.67 -28.49 -0.48
N GLN A 281 -19.67 -29.30 -0.15
CA GLN A 281 -19.87 -30.64 0.40
C GLN A 281 -20.54 -30.59 1.77
N SER A 282 -20.11 -29.68 2.65
CA SER A 282 -20.72 -29.50 3.98
C SER A 282 -22.18 -29.07 3.87
N LEU A 283 -22.52 -28.20 2.91
CA LEU A 283 -23.87 -27.75 2.65
C LEU A 283 -24.73 -28.90 2.09
N LYS A 284 -24.19 -29.71 1.17
CA LYS A 284 -24.85 -30.91 0.65
C LYS A 284 -25.14 -31.91 1.76
N ASN A 285 -24.15 -32.24 2.61
CA ASN A 285 -24.32 -33.15 3.74
C ASN A 285 -25.40 -32.63 4.71
N ASN A 286 -25.40 -31.33 5.02
CA ASN A 286 -26.43 -30.73 5.87
C ASN A 286 -27.84 -30.75 5.23
N GLN A 287 -27.93 -30.63 3.90
CA GLN A 287 -29.20 -30.77 3.18
C GLN A 287 -29.69 -32.22 3.16
N GLU A 288 -28.80 -33.20 2.99
CA GLU A 288 -29.12 -34.63 3.04
C GLU A 288 -29.61 -35.06 4.43
N ILE A 289 -28.96 -34.61 5.50
CA ILE A 289 -29.42 -34.84 6.88
C ILE A 289 -30.83 -34.27 7.10
N ARG A 290 -31.10 -33.05 6.60
CA ARG A 290 -32.45 -32.45 6.67
C ARG A 290 -33.50 -33.19 5.83
N ARG A 291 -33.10 -33.91 4.78
CA ARG A 291 -34.02 -34.75 3.99
C ARG A 291 -34.30 -36.08 4.69
N SER A 292 -33.26 -36.76 5.18
CA SER A 292 -33.41 -37.99 5.97
C SER A 292 -34.27 -37.77 7.22
N THR A 293 -34.05 -36.70 7.97
CA THR A 293 -34.88 -36.37 9.15
C THR A 293 -36.34 -36.00 8.83
N LYS A 294 -36.65 -35.60 7.58
CA LYS A 294 -38.03 -35.40 7.12
C LYS A 294 -38.68 -36.69 6.60
N GLU A 295 -37.90 -37.67 6.18
CA GLU A 295 -38.39 -38.99 5.76
C GLU A 295 -38.64 -39.91 6.98
N ASP A 296 -37.98 -39.65 8.11
CA ASP A 296 -38.14 -40.40 9.37
C ASP A 296 -39.23 -39.82 10.31
N GLU A 297 -39.95 -38.77 9.89
CA GLU A 297 -41.06 -38.18 10.66
C GLU A 297 -42.40 -38.80 10.19
N TYR A 298 -42.96 -39.67 11.05
CA TYR A 298 -44.24 -40.41 10.99
C TYR A 298 -44.21 -41.88 10.50
N ASP A 299 -44.04 -42.79 11.47
CA ASP A 299 -44.76 -44.08 11.49
C ASP A 299 -45.02 -44.55 12.95
N TRP A 300 -45.69 -43.70 13.74
CA TRP A 300 -46.41 -44.09 14.96
C TRP A 300 -47.69 -43.24 15.10
#